data_AF-A0AAN8TFA1-F1
#
_entry.id   AF-A0AAN8TFA1-F1
#
_cell.length_a   1.000
_cell.length_b   1.000
_cell.length_c   1.000
_cell.angle_alpha   90.00
_cell.angle_beta   90.00
_cell.angle_gamma   90.00
#
_symmetry.space_group_name_H-M   'P 1'
#
loop_
_entity.id
_entity.type
_entity.pdbx_description
1 polymer ?
#
loop_
_entity_poly.entity_id
_entity_poly.type
_entity_poly.pdbx_seq_one_letter_code
_entity_poly.pdbx_strand_id
1 'polypeptide(L)'
;MEEYTSQVSDEIHTDVLSKARISCYKARDAFYSCLVNKSDKKPTEIGTVGLLYPVDCNKTRQEYVKQCRRTWVKHFDRQYCSKKKVQRHLDDNESRRGPLSLPQPYTFKPPCSC
;
A
#
# COMPACT_ATOMS: atom_id res chain seq x y z
N MET A 1 12.89 57.03 14.63
CA MET A 1 14.16 56.33 14.95
C MET A 1 13.87 55.53 16.21
N GLU A 2 13.90 54.20 16.25
CA GLU A 2 14.54 53.21 15.37
C GLU A 2 13.70 51.92 15.35
N GLU A 3 13.67 51.26 14.18
CA GLU A 3 13.14 49.93 13.97
C GLU A 3 13.95 48.89 14.76
N TYR A 4 13.32 48.20 15.71
CA TYR A 4 13.86 46.93 16.19
C TYR A 4 13.20 45.80 15.39
N THR A 5 13.68 45.62 14.17
CA THR A 5 13.51 44.38 13.42
C THR A 5 14.28 43.29 14.18
N SER A 6 13.62 42.68 15.15
CA SER A 6 14.09 41.44 15.75
C SER A 6 14.09 40.40 14.62
N GLN A 7 15.26 40.21 14.02
CA GLN A 7 15.52 39.17 13.04
C GLN A 7 15.21 37.84 13.74
N VAL A 8 13.99 37.34 13.51
CA VAL A 8 13.61 35.96 13.81
C VAL A 8 14.62 35.13 13.03
N SER A 9 15.60 34.60 13.74
CA SER A 9 16.57 33.69 13.17
C SER A 9 15.79 32.51 12.59
N ASP A 10 15.74 32.44 11.26
CA ASP A 10 15.26 31.30 10.46
C ASP A 10 16.17 30.05 10.65
N GLU A 11 16.77 29.88 11.82
CA GLU A 11 17.36 28.61 12.22
C GLU A 11 16.22 27.69 12.68
N ILE A 12 15.54 27.11 11.69
CA ILE A 12 14.73 25.93 11.92
C ILE A 12 15.68 24.88 12.49
N HIS A 13 15.62 24.66 13.80
CA HIS A 13 16.34 23.60 14.49
C HIS A 13 15.97 22.27 13.83
N THR A 14 16.82 21.83 12.89
CA THR A 14 16.58 20.59 12.17
C THR A 14 16.64 19.46 13.19
N ASP A 15 15.53 18.74 13.35
CA ASP A 15 15.46 17.59 14.23
C ASP A 15 16.65 16.66 13.93
N VAL A 16 17.38 16.22 14.95
CA VAL A 16 18.55 15.35 14.84
C VAL A 16 18.24 14.09 13.99
N LEU A 17 16.98 13.68 13.96
CA LEU A 17 16.49 12.52 13.19
C LEU A 17 15.91 12.87 11.80
N SER A 18 15.86 14.15 11.42
CA SER A 18 15.31 14.60 10.13
C SER A 18 16.03 13.94 8.95
N LYS A 19 17.36 13.93 8.95
CA LYS A 19 18.19 13.30 7.90
C LYS A 19 17.89 11.80 7.76
N ALA A 20 17.73 11.10 8.87
CA ALA A 20 17.39 9.67 8.89
C ALA A 20 15.95 9.39 8.40
N ARG A 21 15.00 10.29 8.68
CA ARG A 21 13.64 10.19 8.13
C ARG A 21 13.63 10.41 6.62
N ILE A 22 14.36 11.41 6.15
CA ILE A 22 14.49 11.72 4.72
C ILE A 22 15.11 10.54 3.97
N SER A 23 16.18 9.91 4.49
CA SER A 23 16.77 8.73 3.86
C SER A 23 15.77 7.57 3.80
N CYS A 24 15.08 7.28 4.90
CA CYS A 24 14.03 6.26 4.93
C CYS A 24 12.93 6.51 3.87
N TYR A 25 12.44 7.75 3.74
CA TYR A 25 11.44 8.08 2.72
C TYR A 25 11.97 7.92 1.29
N LYS A 26 13.22 8.31 1.02
CA LYS A 26 13.84 8.12 -0.30
C LYS A 26 13.94 6.63 -0.67
N ALA A 27 14.34 5.78 0.29
CA ALA A 27 14.42 4.32 0.09
C ALA A 27 13.04 3.72 -0.18
N ARG A 28 12.05 4.13 0.61
CA ARG A 28 10.66 3.72 0.49
C ARG A 28 10.13 4.04 -0.90
N ASP A 29 10.34 5.27 -1.35
CA ASP A 29 9.83 5.74 -2.63
C ASP A 29 10.50 5.01 -3.79
N ALA A 30 11.82 4.78 -3.72
CA ALA A 30 12.53 3.96 -4.70
C ALA A 30 11.99 2.52 -4.80
N PHE A 31 11.62 1.89 -3.68
CA PHE A 31 11.02 0.56 -3.66
C PHE A 31 9.62 0.55 -4.31
N TYR A 32 8.73 1.47 -3.93
CA TYR A 32 7.38 1.51 -4.51
C TYR A 32 7.37 1.99 -5.96
N SER A 33 8.30 2.85 -6.39
CA SER A 33 8.49 3.19 -7.80
C SER A 33 8.92 1.96 -8.62
N CYS A 34 9.82 1.12 -8.08
CA CYS A 34 10.18 -0.15 -8.72
C CYS A 34 8.96 -1.08 -8.88
N LEU A 35 8.09 -1.12 -7.86
CA LEU A 35 6.85 -1.91 -7.90
C LEU A 35 5.87 -1.45 -8.97
N VAL A 36 5.68 -0.14 -9.12
CA VAL A 36 4.80 0.43 -10.15
C VAL A 36 5.36 0.14 -11.55
N ASN A 37 6.67 0.31 -11.75
CA ASN A 37 7.31 0.08 -13.05
C ASN A 37 7.37 -1.39 -13.48
N LYS A 38 7.20 -2.32 -12.53
CA LYS A 38 7.34 -3.77 -12.77
C LYS A 38 6.04 -4.53 -12.49
N SER A 39 4.89 -3.86 -12.58
CA SER A 39 3.57 -4.44 -12.31
C SER A 39 3.22 -5.63 -13.20
N ASP A 40 3.82 -5.74 -14.39
CA ASP A 40 3.54 -6.78 -15.37
C ASP A 40 4.29 -8.10 -15.09
N LYS A 41 5.26 -8.08 -14.17
CA LYS A 41 6.06 -9.26 -13.82
C LYS A 41 5.39 -10.05 -12.68
N LYS A 42 5.42 -11.37 -12.78
CA LYS A 42 4.88 -12.27 -11.74
C LYS A 42 5.55 -11.97 -10.39
N PRO A 43 4.76 -11.67 -9.33
CA PRO A 43 5.31 -11.50 -7.99
C PRO A 43 5.97 -12.80 -7.53
N THR A 44 7.22 -12.73 -7.14
CA THR A 44 8.03 -13.92 -6.79
C THR A 44 8.42 -13.91 -5.31
N GLU A 45 8.48 -12.72 -4.69
CA GLU A 45 8.96 -12.55 -3.32
C GLU A 45 7.85 -12.05 -2.39
N ILE A 46 7.93 -12.46 -1.13
CA ILE A 46 6.97 -12.12 -0.08
C ILE A 46 7.59 -11.08 0.86
N GLY A 47 6.98 -9.90 0.89
CA GLY A 47 7.30 -8.84 1.84
C GLY A 47 6.50 -8.93 3.13
N THR A 48 6.66 -7.90 3.96
CA THR A 48 5.86 -7.75 5.18
C THR A 48 4.37 -7.61 4.86
N VAL A 49 3.52 -8.17 5.72
CA VAL A 49 2.05 -8.08 5.59
C VAL A 49 1.55 -8.71 4.28
N GLY A 50 2.30 -9.66 3.71
CA GLY A 50 1.92 -10.36 2.47
C GLY A 50 2.04 -9.52 1.20
N LEU A 51 2.79 -8.41 1.23
CA LEU A 51 3.06 -7.62 0.02
C LEU A 51 3.91 -8.44 -0.95
N LEU A 52 3.34 -8.85 -2.08
CA LEU A 52 4.06 -9.57 -3.12
C LEU A 52 4.78 -8.61 -4.06
N TYR A 53 6.05 -8.87 -4.37
CA TYR A 53 6.87 -8.04 -5.27
C TYR A 53 7.78 -8.88 -6.19
N PRO A 54 8.24 -8.34 -7.33
CA PRO A 54 9.12 -9.06 -8.26
C PRO A 54 10.58 -9.06 -7.76
N VAL A 55 11.34 -10.09 -8.12
CA VAL A 55 12.76 -10.26 -7.72
C VAL A 55 13.65 -9.07 -8.06
N ASP A 56 13.35 -8.36 -9.16
CA ASP A 56 14.06 -7.16 -9.59
C ASP A 56 14.11 -6.08 -8.49
N CYS A 57 13.06 -5.97 -7.68
CA CYS A 57 12.93 -4.97 -6.62
C CYS A 57 13.48 -5.46 -5.27
N ASN A 58 14.12 -6.63 -5.20
CA ASN A 58 14.66 -7.15 -3.94
C ASN A 58 15.82 -6.29 -3.42
N LYS A 59 16.65 -5.75 -4.31
CA LYS A 59 17.76 -4.85 -3.94
C LYS A 59 17.25 -3.58 -3.25
N THR A 60 16.24 -2.92 -3.84
CA THR A 60 15.62 -1.73 -3.25
C THR A 60 14.86 -2.05 -1.97
N ARG A 61 14.30 -3.27 -1.86
CA ARG A 61 13.67 -3.75 -0.63
C ARG A 61 14.65 -3.89 0.52
N GLN A 62 15.82 -4.47 0.29
CA GLN A 62 16.84 -4.62 1.34
C GLN A 62 17.30 -3.27 1.86
N GLU A 63 17.53 -2.30 0.96
CA GLU A 63 17.93 -0.95 1.34
C GLU A 63 16.82 -0.24 2.14
N TYR A 64 15.57 -0.38 1.71
CA TYR A 64 14.41 0.15 2.43
C TYR A 64 14.30 -0.41 3.85
N VAL A 65 14.49 -1.72 4.05
CA VAL A 65 14.45 -2.37 5.37
C VAL A 65 15.64 -1.96 6.24
N LYS A 66 16.80 -1.66 5.64
CA LYS A 66 18.01 -1.22 6.34
C LYS A 66 17.89 0.23 6.83
N GLN A 67 17.32 1.12 6.01
CA GLN A 67 17.22 2.54 6.30
C GLN A 67 16.01 2.90 7.16
N CYS A 68 14.92 2.13 7.06
CA CYS A 68 13.70 2.39 7.82
C CYS A 68 13.55 1.49 9.05
N ARG A 69 12.92 2.04 10.10
CA ARG A 69 12.51 1.24 11.26
C ARG A 69 11.53 0.15 10.83
N ARG A 70 11.65 -1.06 11.40
CA ARG A 70 10.78 -2.21 11.08
C ARG A 70 9.28 -1.92 11.25
N THR A 71 8.91 -1.10 12.24
CA THR A 71 7.51 -0.67 12.47
C THR A 71 6.99 0.21 11.34
N TRP A 72 7.83 1.09 10.80
CA TRP A 72 7.52 1.94 9.65
C TRP A 72 7.36 1.11 8.38
N VAL A 73 8.27 0.15 8.15
CA VAL A 73 8.16 -0.78 7.01
C VAL A 73 6.83 -1.52 7.02
N LYS A 74 6.45 -2.10 8.18
CA LYS A 74 5.14 -2.75 8.38
C LYS A 74 3.97 -1.81 8.10
N HIS A 75 4.05 -0.57 8.57
CA HIS A 75 2.99 0.41 8.39
C HIS A 75 2.83 0.80 6.92
N PHE A 76 3.91 1.15 6.23
CA PHE A 76 3.87 1.55 4.83
C PHE A 76 3.48 0.39 3.90
N ASP A 77 3.95 -0.83 4.15
CA ASP A 77 3.53 -2.01 3.38
C ASP A 77 2.02 -2.24 3.52
N ARG A 78 1.47 -2.11 4.73
CA ARG A 78 0.02 -2.17 4.97
C ARG A 78 -0.73 -1.05 4.24
N GLN A 79 -0.21 0.18 4.27
CA GLN A 79 -0.80 1.33 3.57
C GLN A 79 -0.82 1.10 2.06
N TYR A 80 0.28 0.62 1.48
CA TYR A 80 0.38 0.34 0.05
C TYR A 80 -0.57 -0.77 -0.39
N CYS A 81 -0.62 -1.89 0.33
CA CYS A 81 -1.58 -2.97 0.08
C CYS A 81 -3.03 -2.48 0.17
N SER A 82 -3.35 -1.63 1.15
CA SER A 82 -4.69 -1.07 1.32
C SER A 82 -5.07 -0.16 0.15
N LYS A 83 -4.18 0.74 -0.27
CA LYS A 83 -4.40 1.62 -1.43
C LYS A 83 -4.55 0.85 -2.73
N LYS A 84 -3.72 -0.16 -2.98
CA LYS A 84 -3.82 -1.01 -4.18
C LYS A 84 -5.12 -1.84 -4.18
N LYS A 85 -5.58 -2.30 -3.00
CA LYS A 85 -6.87 -2.98 -2.85
C LYS A 85 -8.05 -2.03 -3.15
N VAL A 86 -7.95 -0.77 -2.74
CA VAL A 86 -8.96 0.27 -3.03
C VAL A 86 -8.98 0.61 -4.53
N GLN A 87 -7.82 0.68 -5.20
CA GLN A 87 -7.76 0.89 -6.65
C GLN A 87 -8.56 -0.19 -7.41
N ARG A 88 -8.50 -1.45 -6.95
CA ARG A 88 -9.25 -2.58 -7.53
C ARG A 88 -10.76 -2.53 -7.28
N HIS A 89 -11.28 -1.55 -6.55
CA HIS A 89 -12.71 -1.40 -6.27
C HIS A 89 -13.42 -0.48 -7.28
N LEU A 90 -12.67 0.24 -8.13
CA LEU A 90 -13.22 1.05 -9.23
C LEU A 90 -13.21 0.32 -10.58
N ASP A 91 -12.72 -0.92 -10.63
CA ASP A 91 -12.82 -1.78 -11.81
C ASP A 91 -14.10 -2.64 -11.72
N ASP A 92 -15.04 -2.30 -12.60
CA ASP A 92 -16.31 -2.96 -12.94
C ASP A 92 -17.45 -2.97 -11.90
N ASN A 93 -18.14 -1.83 -11.77
CA ASN A 93 -19.52 -1.79 -11.25
C ASN A 93 -20.57 -2.26 -12.28
N GLU A 94 -20.20 -2.38 -13.57
CA GLU A 94 -21.17 -2.62 -14.65
C GLU A 94 -21.22 -4.08 -15.11
N SER A 95 -20.11 -4.82 -15.12
CA SER A 95 -20.05 -6.16 -15.75
C SER A 95 -20.50 -7.33 -14.86
N ARG A 96 -20.95 -7.09 -13.63
CA ARG A 96 -21.30 -8.17 -12.67
C ARG A 96 -22.66 -8.08 -12.01
N ARG A 97 -23.51 -7.10 -12.34
CA ARG A 97 -24.93 -7.14 -11.95
C ARG A 97 -25.74 -7.97 -12.94
N GLY A 98 -25.35 -9.23 -13.14
CA GLY A 98 -26.33 -10.24 -13.52
C GLY A 98 -27.33 -10.39 -12.37
N PRO A 99 -28.62 -10.66 -12.63
CA PRO A 99 -29.59 -10.88 -11.56
C PRO A 99 -29.07 -12.01 -10.68
N LEU A 100 -28.96 -11.74 -9.37
CA LEU A 100 -28.73 -12.77 -8.35
C LEU A 100 -29.94 -13.70 -8.35
N SER A 101 -29.94 -14.69 -9.24
CA SER A 101 -30.86 -15.81 -9.16
C SER A 101 -30.45 -16.64 -7.95
N LEU A 102 -31.07 -16.33 -6.81
CA LEU A 102 -31.12 -17.28 -5.70
C LEU A 102 -31.60 -18.62 -6.27
N PRO A 103 -30.91 -19.74 -5.98
CA PRO A 103 -31.42 -21.05 -6.40
C PRO A 103 -32.83 -21.18 -5.82
N GLN A 104 -33.83 -21.35 -6.70
CA GLN A 104 -35.19 -21.55 -6.26
C GLN A 104 -35.21 -22.74 -5.31
N PRO A 105 -35.76 -22.60 -4.08
CA PRO A 105 -35.92 -23.75 -3.21
C PRO A 105 -36.82 -24.76 -3.92
N TYR A 106 -36.22 -25.88 -4.26
CA TYR A 106 -36.83 -27.04 -4.89
C TYR A 106 -38.17 -27.36 -4.20
N THR A 107 -39.25 -27.35 -4.98
CA THR A 107 -40.60 -27.70 -4.55
C THR A 107 -40.63 -29.18 -4.21
N PHE A 108 -40.49 -29.49 -2.92
CA PHE A 108 -40.82 -30.81 -2.40
C PHE A 108 -42.31 -31.08 -2.66
N LYS A 109 -42.61 -31.97 -3.61
CA LYS A 109 -43.96 -32.52 -3.80
C LYS A 109 -44.28 -33.42 -2.60
N PRO A 110 -45.42 -33.23 -1.92
CA PRO A 110 -45.84 -34.17 -0.89
C PRO A 110 -46.21 -35.52 -1.55
N PRO A 111 -45.96 -36.66 -0.88
CA PRO A 111 -46.47 -37.94 -1.36
C PRO A 111 -48.00 -37.93 -1.27
N CYS A 112 -48.67 -38.25 -2.38
CA CYS A 112 -50.08 -38.62 -2.35
C CYS A 112 -50.25 -39.83 -1.43
N SER A 113 -51.02 -39.70 -0.34
CA SER A 113 -51.59 -40.87 0.33
C SER A 113 -52.88 -41.25 -0.41
N CYS A 114 -52.92 -42.48 -0.90
CA CYS A 114 -54.13 -43.17 -1.32
C CYS A 114 -55.11 -43.33 -0.14
#